data_AF-A0A956B598-F1
#
_entry.id   AF-A0A956B598-F1
#
_cell.length_a   1.000
_cell.length_b   1.000
_cell.length_c   1.000
_cell.angle_alpha   90.00
_cell.angle_beta   90.00
_cell.angle_gamma   90.00
#
_symmetry.space_group_name_H-M   'P 1'
#
loop_
_entity.id
_entity.type
_entity.pdbx_description
1 polymer ?
#
loop_
_entity_poly.entity_id
_entity_poly.type
_entity_poly.pdbx_seq_one_letter_code
_entity_poly.pdbx_strand_id
1 'polypeptide(L)'
;MRRLLAICLFGALGVGVTGVAQARDLADCQESWAKAVRSYLTQNRRAGPDGRTPANVDEEELVAQAWQQAFAPACKLEAQGSKAEARVEAALLGVQILSKLDPRGCSRFMEYYMGSTRAKDVCDMVAGGAGTAEVRASIEGSIPAR
;
A
#
# COMPACT_ATOMS: atom_id res chain seq x y z
N MET A 1 -48.95 53.06 8.77
CA MET A 1 -49.08 51.68 9.32
C MET A 1 -48.05 50.82 8.57
N ARG A 2 -47.11 50.12 9.22
CA ARG A 2 -47.16 48.65 9.52
C ARG A 2 -47.88 47.87 8.39
N ARG A 3 -47.39 46.82 7.72
CA ARG A 3 -46.21 45.91 7.74
C ARG A 3 -46.12 45.32 6.30
N LEU A 4 -45.09 44.66 5.77
CA LEU A 4 -43.78 44.15 6.24
C LEU A 4 -42.87 44.03 4.98
N LEU A 5 -41.55 43.80 5.13
CA LEU A 5 -40.66 43.41 4.03
C LEU A 5 -39.63 42.40 4.56
N ALA A 6 -39.72 41.15 4.11
CA ALA A 6 -38.82 40.07 4.52
C ALA A 6 -37.63 40.01 3.57
N ILE A 7 -36.44 40.33 4.08
CA ILE A 7 -35.18 40.23 3.34
C ILE A 7 -34.44 38.98 3.84
N CYS A 8 -34.35 37.96 2.99
CA CYS A 8 -33.58 36.76 3.29
C CYS A 8 -32.07 37.06 3.19
N LEU A 9 -31.41 37.15 4.33
CA LEU A 9 -29.94 37.19 4.44
C LEU A 9 -29.36 35.81 4.07
N PHE A 10 -29.06 35.60 2.79
CA PHE A 10 -28.21 34.48 2.37
C PHE A 10 -26.74 34.81 2.62
N GLY A 11 -26.29 34.58 3.84
CA GLY A 11 -24.88 34.55 4.20
C GLY A 11 -24.20 33.33 3.59
N ALA A 12 -23.69 33.45 2.37
CA ALA A 12 -22.82 32.44 1.76
C ALA A 12 -21.41 32.53 2.37
N LEU A 13 -21.26 31.99 3.59
CA LEU A 13 -19.95 31.68 4.15
C LEU A 13 -19.28 30.65 3.25
N GLY A 14 -18.34 31.10 2.42
CA GLY A 14 -17.49 30.24 1.60
C GLY A 14 -16.55 29.41 2.46
N VAL A 15 -17.05 28.29 2.99
CA VAL A 15 -16.22 27.25 3.59
C VAL A 15 -15.40 26.62 2.47
N GLY A 16 -14.19 27.14 2.27
CA GLY A 16 -13.23 26.57 1.34
C GLY A 16 -12.95 25.13 1.75
N VAL A 17 -13.37 24.18 0.90
CA VAL A 17 -13.13 22.75 1.12
C VAL A 17 -11.65 22.47 0.86
N THR A 18 -10.83 22.67 1.89
CA THR A 18 -9.46 22.15 1.90
C THR A 18 -9.56 20.63 1.87
N GLY A 19 -9.30 20.06 0.70
CA GLY A 19 -9.36 18.62 0.48
C GLY A 19 -8.31 17.89 1.32
N VAL A 20 -8.64 17.60 2.57
CA VAL A 20 -7.89 16.67 3.41
C VAL A 20 -7.91 15.34 2.66
N ALA A 21 -6.76 14.89 2.17
CA ALA A 21 -6.66 13.61 1.50
C ALA A 21 -7.04 12.52 2.50
N GLN A 22 -8.30 12.09 2.47
CA GLN A 22 -8.83 11.14 3.44
C GLN A 22 -7.99 9.87 3.40
N ALA A 23 -7.72 9.29 4.58
CA ALA A 23 -7.20 7.93 4.61
C ALA A 23 -8.22 7.03 3.88
N ARG A 24 -7.73 6.13 3.02
CA ARG A 24 -8.60 5.11 2.41
C ARG A 24 -9.21 4.29 3.53
N ASP A 25 -10.39 3.72 3.29
CA ASP A 25 -10.88 2.70 4.22
C ASP A 25 -9.93 1.48 4.20
N LEU A 26 -10.07 0.64 5.23
CA LEU A 26 -9.14 -0.46 5.46
C LEU A 26 -9.13 -1.46 4.29
N ALA A 27 -10.28 -1.73 3.69
CA ALA A 27 -10.44 -2.70 2.62
C ALA A 27 -9.88 -2.14 1.30
N ASP A 28 -10.22 -0.89 0.95
CA ASP A 28 -9.68 -0.17 -0.21
C ASP A 28 -8.15 -0.08 -0.16
N CYS A 29 -7.60 0.19 1.03
CA CYS A 29 -6.14 0.21 1.24
C CYS A 29 -5.52 -1.18 1.02
N GLN A 30 -6.10 -2.23 1.63
CA GLN A 30 -5.62 -3.61 1.52
C GLN A 30 -5.66 -4.11 0.06
N GLU A 31 -6.79 -3.93 -0.63
CA GLU A 31 -6.93 -4.32 -2.04
C GLU A 31 -5.93 -3.55 -2.91
N SER A 32 -5.81 -2.23 -2.73
CA SER A 32 -4.88 -1.41 -3.51
C SER A 32 -3.45 -1.90 -3.42
N TRP A 33 -2.96 -2.20 -2.21
CA TRP A 33 -1.59 -2.68 -2.00
C TRP A 33 -1.41 -4.11 -2.51
N ALA A 34 -2.37 -5.00 -2.26
CA ALA A 34 -2.35 -6.36 -2.80
C ALA A 34 -2.31 -6.36 -4.34
N LYS A 35 -3.14 -5.53 -4.98
CA LYS A 35 -3.20 -5.36 -6.43
C LYS A 35 -1.91 -4.76 -6.99
N ALA A 36 -1.35 -3.74 -6.34
CA ALA A 36 -0.08 -3.15 -6.72
C ALA A 36 1.04 -4.20 -6.73
N VAL A 37 1.25 -4.91 -5.60
CA VAL A 37 2.31 -5.93 -5.48
C VAL A 37 2.09 -7.09 -6.45
N ARG A 38 0.86 -7.63 -6.55
CA ARG A 38 0.52 -8.70 -7.51
C ARG A 38 0.76 -8.32 -8.96
N SER A 39 0.65 -7.04 -9.34
CA SER A 39 0.90 -6.60 -10.72
C SER A 39 2.35 -6.77 -11.16
N TYR A 40 3.30 -6.91 -10.22
CA TYR A 40 4.72 -7.17 -10.50
C TYR A 40 5.09 -8.65 -10.49
N LEU A 41 4.16 -9.56 -10.17
CA LEU A 41 4.37 -11.00 -10.34
C LEU A 41 4.32 -11.34 -11.84
N THR A 42 5.49 -11.56 -12.45
CA THR A 42 5.58 -12.10 -13.81
C THR A 42 5.49 -13.63 -13.78
N GLN A 43 6.12 -14.24 -12.77
CA GLN A 43 6.04 -15.66 -12.40
C GLN A 43 5.10 -15.85 -11.20
N ASN A 44 4.72 -17.10 -10.89
CA ASN A 44 3.96 -17.47 -9.68
C ASN A 44 2.65 -16.68 -9.46
N ARG A 45 1.97 -16.24 -10.53
CA ARG A 45 0.80 -15.33 -10.48
C ARG A 45 -0.43 -15.84 -9.71
N ARG A 46 -0.53 -17.15 -9.50
CA ARG A 46 -1.59 -17.81 -8.71
C ARG A 46 -1.18 -18.05 -7.25
N ALA A 47 0.08 -17.84 -6.88
CA ALA A 47 0.54 -18.07 -5.52
C ALA A 47 -0.03 -17.04 -4.54
N GLY A 48 -0.24 -17.45 -3.29
CA GLY A 48 -0.45 -16.56 -2.15
C GLY A 48 0.80 -15.75 -1.80
N PRO A 49 0.69 -14.79 -0.87
CA PRO A 49 1.84 -14.02 -0.38
C PRO A 49 2.86 -14.90 0.40
N ASP A 50 2.45 -16.10 0.80
CA ASP A 50 3.27 -17.16 1.39
C ASP A 50 4.02 -18.02 0.34
N GLY A 51 3.66 -17.90 -0.94
CA GLY A 51 4.16 -18.73 -2.04
C GLY A 51 3.37 -20.01 -2.31
N ARG A 52 2.30 -20.29 -1.55
CA ARG A 52 1.47 -21.47 -1.78
C ARG A 52 0.59 -21.26 -3.01
N THR A 53 0.64 -22.18 -3.97
CA THR A 53 -0.29 -22.18 -5.11
C THR A 53 -1.54 -22.97 -4.75
N PRO A 54 -2.76 -22.44 -5.00
CA PRO A 54 -4.01 -23.11 -4.64
C PRO A 54 -4.26 -24.33 -5.54
N ALA A 55 -4.68 -25.44 -4.93
CA ALA A 55 -4.97 -26.69 -5.66
C ALA A 55 -6.39 -26.75 -6.25
N ASN A 56 -7.33 -25.98 -5.72
CA ASN A 56 -8.76 -25.99 -6.03
C ASN A 56 -9.38 -24.59 -5.81
N VAL A 57 -10.67 -24.44 -6.15
CA VAL A 57 -11.40 -23.15 -6.10
C VAL A 57 -11.52 -22.61 -4.67
N ASP A 58 -11.79 -23.46 -3.68
CA ASP A 58 -11.92 -23.04 -2.28
C ASP A 58 -10.59 -22.44 -1.77
N GLU A 59 -9.46 -23.02 -2.19
CA GLU A 59 -8.14 -22.47 -1.91
C GLU A 59 -7.81 -21.19 -2.69
N GLU A 60 -8.41 -20.94 -3.87
CA GLU A 60 -8.25 -19.68 -4.60
C GLU A 60 -8.88 -18.52 -3.82
N GLU A 61 -10.03 -18.73 -3.18
CA GLU A 61 -10.64 -17.72 -2.31
C GLU A 61 -9.77 -17.44 -1.09
N LEU A 62 -9.28 -18.48 -0.41
CA LEU A 62 -8.36 -18.34 0.73
C LEU A 62 -7.07 -17.59 0.34
N VAL A 63 -6.53 -17.84 -0.86
CA VAL A 63 -5.37 -17.10 -1.40
C VAL A 63 -5.72 -15.65 -1.70
N ALA A 64 -6.90 -15.36 -2.24
CA ALA A 64 -7.35 -13.98 -2.48
C ALA A 64 -7.51 -13.18 -1.18
N GLN A 65 -8.11 -13.79 -0.15
CA GLN A 65 -8.24 -13.21 1.18
C GLN A 65 -6.86 -13.00 1.84
N ALA A 66 -5.96 -13.98 1.76
CA ALA A 66 -4.59 -13.86 2.29
C ALA A 66 -3.82 -12.69 1.66
N TRP A 67 -4.00 -12.45 0.35
CA TRP A 67 -3.42 -11.30 -0.35
C TRP A 67 -3.90 -9.95 0.19
N GLN A 68 -5.19 -9.82 0.53
CA GLN A 68 -5.72 -8.60 1.16
C GLN A 68 -5.16 -8.43 2.59
N GLN A 69 -5.20 -9.49 3.40
CA GLN A 69 -4.78 -9.43 4.80
C GLN A 69 -3.27 -9.21 4.98
N ALA A 70 -2.44 -9.60 4.01
CA ALA A 70 -1.00 -9.35 4.03
C ALA A 70 -0.64 -7.87 4.25
N PHE A 71 -1.48 -6.93 3.79
CA PHE A 71 -1.24 -5.48 3.92
C PHE A 71 -1.98 -4.81 5.09
N ALA A 72 -2.64 -5.60 5.95
CA ALA A 72 -3.29 -5.08 7.17
C ALA A 72 -2.37 -4.23 8.07
N PRO A 73 -1.07 -4.58 8.30
CA PRO A 73 -0.19 -3.75 9.13
C PRO A 73 0.02 -2.34 8.55
N ALA A 74 0.26 -2.24 7.24
CA ALA A 74 0.43 -0.97 6.54
C ALA A 74 -0.86 -0.13 6.58
N CYS A 75 -2.01 -0.76 6.30
CA CYS A 75 -3.28 -0.05 6.28
C CYS A 75 -3.75 0.40 7.66
N LYS A 76 -3.33 -0.28 8.73
CA LYS A 76 -3.54 0.19 10.12
C LYS A 76 -2.79 1.50 10.39
N LEU A 77 -1.54 1.63 9.90
CA LEU A 77 -0.78 2.88 9.99
C LEU A 77 -1.43 4.00 9.14
N GLU A 78 -1.90 3.67 7.93
CA GLU A 78 -2.56 4.65 7.05
C GLU A 78 -3.85 5.21 7.67
N ALA A 79 -4.67 4.33 8.26
CA ALA A 79 -5.89 4.71 8.98
C ALA A 79 -5.62 5.56 10.25
N GLN A 80 -4.41 5.48 10.81
CA GLN A 80 -3.96 6.33 11.92
C GLN A 80 -3.40 7.69 11.46
N GLY A 81 -3.30 7.92 10.14
CA GLY A 81 -2.72 9.13 9.55
C GLY A 81 -1.21 9.04 9.25
N SER A 82 -0.55 7.95 9.67
CA SER A 82 0.88 7.69 9.47
C SER A 82 1.20 7.25 8.04
N LYS A 83 0.89 8.08 7.03
CA LYS A 83 0.99 7.72 5.60
C LYS A 83 2.41 7.34 5.14
N ALA A 84 3.44 8.05 5.62
CA ALA A 84 4.83 7.75 5.28
C ALA A 84 5.26 6.38 5.83
N GLU A 85 4.95 6.11 7.11
CA GLU A 85 5.25 4.84 7.79
C GLU A 85 4.47 3.68 7.16
N ALA A 86 3.18 3.90 6.84
CA ALA A 86 2.34 2.94 6.11
C ALA A 86 2.91 2.57 4.74
N ARG A 87 3.46 3.55 4.02
CA ARG A 87 4.09 3.33 2.71
C ARG A 87 5.40 2.54 2.83
N VAL A 88 6.19 2.77 3.88
CA VAL A 88 7.39 1.97 4.20
C VAL A 88 7.00 0.55 4.59
N GLU A 89 5.96 0.38 5.41
CA GLU A 89 5.43 -0.93 5.82
C GLU A 89 4.93 -1.75 4.61
N ALA A 90 4.16 -1.12 3.72
CA ALA A 90 3.67 -1.76 2.51
C ALA A 90 4.81 -2.14 1.54
N ALA A 91 5.85 -1.31 1.45
CA ALA A 91 7.05 -1.64 0.68
C ALA A 91 7.79 -2.85 1.28
N LEU A 92 7.97 -2.87 2.60
CA LEU A 92 8.62 -3.97 3.34
C LEU A 92 7.89 -5.30 3.11
N LEU A 93 6.57 -5.31 3.26
CA LEU A 93 5.72 -6.47 2.98
C LEU A 93 5.83 -6.87 1.50
N GLY A 94 5.76 -5.90 0.58
CA GLY A 94 5.92 -6.10 -0.85
C GLY A 94 7.24 -6.75 -1.24
N VAL A 95 8.37 -6.31 -0.68
CA VAL A 95 9.69 -6.92 -0.97
C VAL A 95 9.87 -8.27 -0.30
N GLN A 96 9.30 -8.50 0.89
CA GLN A 96 9.33 -9.81 1.55
C GLN A 96 8.55 -10.88 0.78
N ILE A 97 7.48 -10.48 0.10
CA ILE A 97 6.71 -11.36 -0.78
C ILE A 97 7.43 -11.51 -2.13
N LEU A 98 7.70 -10.40 -2.84
CA LEU A 98 8.24 -10.46 -4.20
C LEU A 98 9.65 -11.04 -4.27
N SER A 99 10.54 -10.81 -3.30
CA SER A 99 11.88 -11.43 -3.30
C SER A 99 11.86 -12.95 -3.31
N LYS A 100 10.80 -13.58 -2.78
CA LYS A 100 10.59 -15.03 -2.78
C LYS A 100 9.91 -15.53 -4.05
N LEU A 101 8.91 -14.79 -4.55
CA LEU A 101 8.03 -15.24 -5.64
C LEU A 101 8.50 -14.82 -7.03
N ASP A 102 9.10 -13.65 -7.15
CA ASP A 102 9.63 -13.10 -8.39
C ASP A 102 10.70 -12.01 -8.08
N PRO A 103 11.99 -12.39 -7.92
CA PRO A 103 13.05 -11.43 -7.60
C PRO A 103 13.17 -10.28 -8.61
N ARG A 104 12.79 -10.51 -9.88
CA ARG A 104 12.75 -9.44 -10.91
C ARG A 104 11.55 -8.53 -10.70
N GLY A 105 10.40 -9.11 -10.35
CA GLY A 105 9.21 -8.39 -9.88
C GLY A 105 9.51 -7.49 -8.68
N CYS A 106 10.28 -7.97 -7.70
CA CYS A 106 10.71 -7.20 -6.54
C CYS A 106 11.44 -5.90 -6.95
N SER A 107 12.51 -6.01 -7.74
CA SER A 107 13.28 -4.85 -8.18
C SER A 107 12.41 -3.88 -8.99
N ARG A 108 11.55 -4.39 -9.89
CA ARG A 108 10.65 -3.53 -10.69
C ARG A 108 9.56 -2.85 -9.87
N PHE A 109 9.05 -3.49 -8.82
CA PHE A 109 8.12 -2.87 -7.87
C PHE A 109 8.82 -1.73 -7.11
N MET A 110 10.01 -2.00 -6.59
CA MET A 110 10.77 -0.98 -5.85
C MET A 110 11.18 0.20 -6.75
N GLU A 111 11.62 -0.07 -7.99
CA GLU A 111 12.01 0.96 -8.96
C GLU A 111 10.80 1.78 -9.43
N TYR A 112 9.77 1.13 -10.02
CA TYR A 112 8.70 1.85 -10.73
C TYR A 112 7.51 2.24 -9.87
N TYR A 113 7.14 1.44 -8.86
CA TYR A 113 5.99 1.75 -7.99
C TYR A 113 6.44 2.55 -6.76
N MET A 114 7.51 2.11 -6.11
CA MET A 114 8.04 2.80 -4.92
C MET A 114 8.99 3.95 -5.24
N GLY A 115 9.53 4.04 -6.46
CA GLY A 115 10.46 5.10 -6.84
C GLY A 115 11.82 5.01 -6.14
N SER A 116 12.24 3.81 -5.74
CA SER A 116 13.47 3.57 -4.99
C SER A 116 14.72 3.78 -5.84
N THR A 117 15.66 4.58 -5.34
CA THR A 117 16.99 4.74 -5.91
C THR A 117 17.91 3.53 -5.69
N ARG A 118 17.50 2.57 -4.85
CA ARG A 118 18.27 1.37 -4.46
C ARG A 118 17.46 0.09 -4.61
N ALA A 119 16.58 0.05 -5.61
CA ALA A 119 15.60 -1.02 -5.80
C ALA A 119 16.19 -2.44 -5.79
N LYS A 120 17.33 -2.65 -6.45
CA LYS A 120 18.04 -3.94 -6.45
C LYS A 120 18.60 -4.28 -5.08
N ASP A 121 19.34 -3.36 -4.45
CA ASP A 121 19.97 -3.57 -3.14
C ASP A 121 18.93 -4.00 -2.09
N VAL A 122 17.77 -3.33 -2.03
CA VAL A 122 16.69 -3.68 -1.09
C VAL A 122 16.20 -5.12 -1.29
N CYS A 123 16.00 -5.54 -2.54
CA CYS A 123 15.54 -6.89 -2.85
C CYS A 123 16.63 -7.96 -2.61
N ASP A 124 17.89 -7.65 -2.94
CA ASP A 124 19.03 -8.52 -2.67
C ASP A 124 19.28 -8.70 -1.16
N MET A 125 19.11 -7.64 -0.35
CA MET A 125 19.20 -7.71 1.12
C MET A 125 18.18 -8.71 1.68
N VAL A 126 16.91 -8.63 1.25
CA VAL A 126 15.87 -9.56 1.70
C VAL A 126 16.18 -11.00 1.26
N ALA A 127 16.63 -11.19 0.02
CA ALA A 127 17.03 -12.51 -0.48
C ALA A 127 18.26 -13.08 0.25
N GLY A 128 19.17 -12.21 0.71
CA GLY A 128 20.33 -12.55 1.53
C GLY A 128 20.03 -12.77 3.01
N GLY A 129 18.77 -12.63 3.45
CA GLY A 129 18.37 -12.84 4.84
C GLY A 129 18.66 -11.67 5.79
N ALA A 130 18.80 -10.46 5.27
CA ALA A 130 18.96 -9.24 6.08
C ALA A 130 17.80 -9.05 7.08
N GLY A 131 18.10 -8.43 8.22
CA GLY A 131 17.12 -8.23 9.29
C GLY A 131 16.02 -7.25 8.89
N THR A 132 14.78 -7.46 9.36
CA THR A 132 13.61 -6.61 9.04
C THR A 132 13.86 -5.11 9.28
N ALA A 133 14.59 -4.76 10.33
CA ALA A 133 14.95 -3.37 10.64
C ALA A 133 15.97 -2.77 9.64
N GLU A 134 16.91 -3.58 9.16
CA GLU A 134 17.93 -3.19 8.18
C GLU A 134 17.29 -2.94 6.80
N VAL A 135 16.40 -3.84 6.38
CA VAL A 135 15.59 -3.70 5.17
C VAL A 135 14.70 -2.46 5.25
N ARG A 136 14.06 -2.21 6.40
CA ARG A 136 13.24 -1.00 6.62
C ARG A 136 14.05 0.28 6.44
N ALA A 137 15.22 0.38 7.10
CA ALA A 137 16.09 1.55 6.98
C ALA A 137 16.56 1.78 5.52
N SER A 138 16.83 0.70 4.78
CA SER A 138 17.19 0.75 3.35
C SER A 138 16.03 1.24 2.47
N ILE A 139 14.78 0.85 2.80
CA ILE A 139 13.57 1.36 2.15
C ILE A 139 13.39 2.86 2.45
N GLU A 140 13.40 3.24 3.73
CA GLU A 140 13.25 4.63 4.20
C GLU A 140 14.27 5.58 3.55
N GLY A 141 15.53 5.15 3.45
CA GLY A 141 16.60 5.94 2.83
C GLY A 141 16.63 5.93 1.30
N SER A 142 15.75 5.17 0.61
CA SER A 142 15.78 5.04 -0.85
C SER A 142 14.51 5.45 -1.58
N ILE A 143 13.34 5.48 -0.92
CA ILE A 143 12.07 5.90 -1.53
C ILE A 143 11.79 7.40 -1.27
N PRO A 144 11.21 8.16 -2.22
CA PRO A 144 10.87 9.57 -2.01
C PRO A 144 9.77 9.72 -0.96
N ALA A 145 9.87 10.75 -0.10
CA ALA A 145 8.80 11.12 0.82
C ALA A 145 7.50 11.49 0.06
N ARG A 146 6.35 11.05 0.59
CA ARG A 146 4.99 11.30 0.05
C ARG A 146 3.97 11.29 1.18
#